data_AF-A0A0G1CFN8-F1
#
_entry.id   AF-A0A0G1CFN8-F1
#
_cell.length_a   1.000
_cell.length_b   1.000
_cell.length_c   1.000
_cell.angle_alpha   90.00
_cell.angle_beta   90.00
_cell.angle_gamma   90.00
#
_symmetry.space_group_name_H-M   'P 1'
#
loop_
_entity.id
_entity.type
_entity.pdbx_description
1 polymer ?
#
loop_
_entity_poly.entity_id
_entity_poly.type
_entity_poly.pdbx_seq_one_letter_code
_entity_poly.pdbx_strand_id
1 'polypeptide(L)'
;MIPTRQQCLFLFDRYSLPSQKRIHVEAVARLALFLAGKLKTQSASRRTNPKIDEQLLEAATLLHDIDKNIPRREGERHPDTAVRVLKELGYDEIAGIIARHSLHCILDPKITPESWEAKILFLADKMTKYEVIGVDRRFKLWYRENLPPAAVAELKACYPLVKTLEQELFTAAGITVFDIEQEFANNH
;
A
#
# COMPACT_ATOMS: atom_id res chain seq x y z
N MET A 1 -14.05 2.53 13.26
CA MET A 1 -14.74 3.51 12.39
C MET A 1 -13.91 3.68 11.13
N ILE A 2 -14.55 3.65 9.97
CA ILE A 2 -13.88 3.80 8.68
C ILE A 2 -14.30 5.16 8.06
N PRO A 3 -13.38 6.11 7.85
CA PRO A 3 -13.67 7.37 7.18
C PRO A 3 -14.11 7.14 5.73
N THR A 4 -14.97 8.02 5.25
CA THR A 4 -15.29 8.11 3.82
C THR A 4 -14.12 8.68 3.05
N ARG A 5 -14.10 8.47 1.73
CA ARG A 5 -13.13 9.13 0.83
C ARG A 5 -13.06 10.64 1.06
N GLN A 6 -14.20 11.32 1.19
CA GLN A 6 -14.23 12.77 1.44
C GLN A 6 -13.56 13.15 2.77
N GLN A 7 -13.73 12.34 3.82
CA GLN A 7 -13.03 12.54 5.09
C GLN A 7 -11.53 12.31 4.93
N CYS A 8 -11.10 11.30 4.17
CA CYS A 8 -9.68 11.08 3.86
C CYS A 8 -9.06 12.30 3.15
N LEU A 9 -9.75 12.84 2.13
CA LEU A 9 -9.30 14.03 1.41
C LEU A 9 -9.20 15.26 2.33
N PHE A 10 -10.16 15.44 3.24
CA PHE A 10 -10.08 16.50 4.25
C PHE A 10 -8.83 16.36 5.15
N LEU A 11 -8.42 15.12 5.49
CA LEU A 11 -7.19 14.89 6.25
C LEU A 11 -5.93 15.28 5.46
N PHE A 12 -5.94 15.18 4.12
CA PHE A 12 -4.82 15.64 3.29
C PHE A 12 -4.59 17.13 3.49
N ASP A 13 -5.65 17.92 3.59
CA ASP A 13 -5.55 19.36 3.83
C ASP A 13 -5.17 19.65 5.28
N ARG A 14 -5.85 18.99 6.24
CA ARG A 14 -5.59 19.17 7.68
C ARG A 14 -4.13 18.92 8.07
N TYR A 15 -3.52 17.88 7.51
CA TYR A 15 -2.11 17.54 7.77
C TYR A 15 -1.16 18.00 6.67
N SER A 16 -1.64 18.84 5.75
CA SER A 16 -0.85 19.42 4.67
C SER A 16 -0.08 18.38 3.84
N LEU A 17 -0.69 17.23 3.51
CA LEU A 17 -0.04 16.16 2.75
C LEU A 17 0.52 16.73 1.41
N PRO A 18 1.83 16.56 1.11
CA PRO A 18 2.43 17.13 -0.10
C PRO A 18 1.74 16.69 -1.40
N SER A 19 1.71 17.56 -2.40
CA SER A 19 1.03 17.29 -3.69
C SER A 19 1.49 16.00 -4.37
N GLN A 20 2.80 15.75 -4.40
CA GLN A 20 3.37 14.51 -4.94
C GLN A 20 2.91 13.26 -4.18
N LYS A 21 2.69 13.40 -2.87
CA LYS A 21 2.17 12.32 -2.03
C LYS A 21 0.68 12.10 -2.24
N ARG A 22 -0.10 13.16 -2.45
CA ARG A 22 -1.51 13.05 -2.88
C ARG A 22 -1.63 12.26 -4.20
N ILE A 23 -0.80 12.58 -5.19
CA ILE A 23 -0.76 11.83 -6.48
C ILE A 23 -0.45 10.35 -6.23
N HIS A 24 0.56 10.08 -5.41
CA HIS A 24 0.96 8.72 -5.07
C HIS A 24 -0.16 7.92 -4.39
N VAL A 25 -0.75 8.43 -3.30
CA VAL A 25 -1.77 7.68 -2.54
C VAL A 25 -3.04 7.44 -3.36
N GLU A 26 -3.39 8.36 -4.26
CA GLU A 26 -4.50 8.20 -5.21
C GLU A 26 -4.23 7.10 -6.24
N ALA A 27 -3.01 7.04 -6.79
CA ALA A 27 -2.61 5.98 -7.71
C ALA A 27 -2.58 4.61 -7.00
N VAL A 28 -2.10 4.57 -5.74
CA VAL A 28 -2.14 3.35 -4.90
C VAL A 28 -3.58 2.91 -4.63
N ALA A 29 -4.48 3.83 -4.30
CA ALA A 29 -5.89 3.53 -4.05
C ALA A 29 -6.57 2.93 -5.29
N ARG A 30 -6.33 3.52 -6.48
CA ARG A 30 -6.83 2.97 -7.76
C ARG A 30 -6.37 1.55 -8.01
N LEU A 31 -5.07 1.28 -7.87
CA LEU A 31 -4.52 -0.06 -8.06
C LEU A 31 -5.08 -1.05 -7.03
N ALA A 32 -5.18 -0.64 -5.76
CA ALA A 32 -5.71 -1.47 -4.70
C ALA A 32 -7.17 -1.89 -4.95
N LEU A 33 -8.02 -0.95 -5.35
CA LEU A 33 -9.43 -1.24 -5.67
C LEU A 33 -9.57 -2.13 -6.91
N PHE A 34 -8.73 -1.93 -7.93
CA PHE A 34 -8.68 -2.83 -9.08
C PHE A 34 -8.33 -4.27 -8.66
N LEU A 35 -7.27 -4.45 -7.84
CA LEU A 35 -6.86 -5.76 -7.33
C LEU A 35 -7.96 -6.40 -6.49
N ALA A 36 -8.61 -5.65 -5.61
CA ALA A 36 -9.73 -6.12 -4.80
C ALA A 36 -10.91 -6.61 -5.67
N GLY A 37 -11.26 -5.85 -6.73
CA GLY A 37 -12.31 -6.24 -7.67
C GLY A 37 -11.99 -7.53 -8.43
N LYS A 38 -10.74 -7.72 -8.85
CA LYS A 38 -10.28 -8.96 -9.49
C LYS A 38 -10.33 -10.15 -8.53
N LEU A 39 -9.89 -9.97 -7.29
CA LEU A 39 -9.96 -11.00 -6.24
C LEU A 39 -11.41 -11.42 -5.98
N LYS A 40 -12.34 -10.47 -5.84
CA LYS A 40 -13.77 -10.77 -5.64
C LYS A 40 -14.36 -11.54 -6.82
N THR A 41 -14.05 -11.12 -8.05
CA THR A 41 -14.53 -11.77 -9.28
C THR A 41 -14.03 -13.22 -9.38
N GLN A 42 -12.74 -13.47 -9.15
CA GLN A 42 -12.20 -14.83 -9.19
C GLN A 42 -12.76 -15.71 -8.07
N SER A 43 -12.97 -15.14 -6.89
CA SER A 43 -13.44 -15.88 -5.73
C SER A 43 -14.89 -16.36 -5.93
N ALA A 44 -15.74 -15.53 -6.53
CA ALA A 44 -17.08 -15.94 -6.97
C ALA A 44 -17.03 -17.15 -7.94
N SER A 45 -16.06 -17.19 -8.84
CA SER A 45 -15.83 -18.33 -9.75
C SER A 45 -15.33 -19.59 -9.02
N ARG A 46 -14.45 -19.41 -8.03
CA ARG A 46 -13.80 -20.51 -7.27
C ARG A 46 -14.60 -20.98 -6.04
N ARG A 47 -15.78 -20.40 -5.76
CA ARG A 47 -16.56 -20.60 -4.53
C ARG A 47 -15.77 -20.37 -3.24
N THR A 48 -14.75 -19.53 -3.32
CA THR A 48 -14.06 -18.95 -2.16
C THR A 48 -14.59 -17.53 -1.97
N ASN A 49 -14.47 -16.94 -0.78
CA ASN A 49 -14.85 -15.54 -0.61
C ASN A 49 -13.86 -14.85 0.35
N PRO A 50 -12.75 -14.29 -0.18
CA PRO A 50 -11.89 -13.44 0.62
C PRO A 50 -12.74 -12.25 1.06
N LYS A 51 -12.94 -12.12 2.37
CA LYS A 51 -13.60 -10.96 2.94
C LYS A 51 -12.65 -9.78 2.75
N ILE A 52 -12.97 -8.93 1.76
CA ILE A 52 -12.26 -7.69 1.48
C ILE A 52 -13.26 -6.55 1.68
N ASP A 53 -13.01 -5.73 2.69
CA ASP A 53 -13.71 -4.48 2.89
C ASP A 53 -13.05 -3.39 2.01
N GLU A 54 -13.71 -3.05 0.90
CA GLU A 54 -13.19 -2.06 -0.05
C GLU A 54 -13.16 -0.64 0.52
N GLN A 55 -14.08 -0.30 1.42
CA GLN A 55 -14.09 1.02 2.06
C GLN A 55 -12.90 1.15 3.02
N LEU A 56 -12.65 0.10 3.80
CA LEU A 56 -11.48 0.00 4.69
C LEU A 56 -10.18 0.07 3.89
N LEU A 57 -10.08 -0.68 2.79
CA LEU A 57 -8.92 -0.70 1.91
C LEU A 57 -8.68 0.66 1.23
N GLU A 58 -9.71 1.28 0.67
CA GLU A 58 -9.59 2.61 0.05
C GLU A 58 -9.11 3.64 1.07
N ALA A 59 -9.71 3.67 2.26
CA ALA A 59 -9.31 4.61 3.28
C ALA A 59 -7.88 4.36 3.79
N ALA A 60 -7.46 3.11 3.94
CA ALA A 60 -6.09 2.76 4.31
C ALA A 60 -5.07 3.15 3.23
N THR A 61 -5.39 2.96 1.96
CA THR A 61 -4.52 3.34 0.84
C THR A 61 -4.37 4.86 0.71
N LEU A 62 -5.44 5.61 0.88
CA LEU A 62 -5.39 7.07 0.86
C LEU A 62 -4.58 7.65 2.03
N LEU A 63 -4.59 7.00 3.20
CA LEU A 63 -4.02 7.55 4.43
C LEU A 63 -2.68 6.94 4.86
N HIS A 64 -2.16 5.91 4.17
CA HIS A 64 -0.93 5.20 4.58
C HIS A 64 0.30 6.12 4.76
N ASP A 65 0.37 7.18 3.96
CA ASP A 65 1.46 8.14 3.90
C ASP A 65 1.09 9.51 4.50
N ILE A 66 0.05 9.58 5.34
CA ILE A 66 -0.41 10.84 5.96
C ILE A 66 0.64 11.48 6.87
N ASP A 67 1.63 10.71 7.31
CA ASP A 67 2.70 11.14 8.22
C ASP A 67 3.73 12.10 7.61
N LYS A 68 3.74 12.29 6.28
CA LYS A 68 4.88 12.91 5.59
C LYS A 68 5.15 14.38 5.95
N ASN A 69 4.16 15.10 6.47
CA ASN A 69 4.31 16.47 6.97
C ASN A 69 4.03 16.61 8.48
N ILE A 70 3.87 15.49 9.19
CA ILE A 70 3.57 15.48 10.61
C ILE A 70 4.89 15.31 11.40
N PRO A 71 5.16 16.13 12.42
CA PRO A 71 6.32 15.93 13.29
C PRO A 71 6.31 14.55 13.95
N ARG A 72 7.44 13.85 13.84
CA ARG A 72 7.67 12.56 14.47
C ARG A 72 7.95 12.74 15.96
N ARG A 73 7.43 11.84 16.80
CA ARG A 73 7.86 11.69 18.20
C ARG A 73 9.16 10.88 18.25
N GLU A 74 9.85 10.95 19.38
CA GLU A 74 11.06 10.17 19.61
C GLU A 74 10.79 8.67 19.40
N GLY A 75 11.67 8.01 18.62
CA GLY A 75 11.54 6.59 18.29
C GLY A 75 10.62 6.26 17.10
N GLU A 76 9.83 7.22 16.59
CA GLU A 76 8.93 6.97 15.46
C GLU A 76 9.70 6.84 14.13
N ARG A 77 9.47 5.73 13.44
CA ARG A 77 9.80 5.52 12.02
C ARG A 77 8.51 5.46 11.21
N HIS A 78 8.59 5.56 9.90
CA HIS A 78 7.43 5.26 9.07
C HIS A 78 7.08 3.77 9.24
N PRO A 79 5.82 3.41 9.56
CA PRO A 79 4.60 4.23 9.49
C PRO A 79 4.01 4.68 10.85
N ASP A 80 4.79 4.67 11.93
CA ASP A 80 4.34 4.87 13.33
C ASP A 80 3.59 6.19 13.55
N THR A 81 4.08 7.28 12.95
CA THR A 81 3.43 8.60 13.05
C THR A 81 2.02 8.57 12.42
N ALA A 82 1.84 7.91 11.27
CA ALA A 82 0.54 7.76 10.62
C ALA A 82 -0.39 6.91 11.50
N VAL A 83 0.12 5.79 12.01
CA VAL A 83 -0.62 4.89 12.92
C VAL A 83 -1.12 5.63 14.15
N ARG A 84 -0.24 6.40 14.81
CA ARG A 84 -0.60 7.18 15.99
C ARG A 84 -1.70 8.19 15.66
N VAL A 85 -1.48 9.02 14.63
CA VAL A 85 -2.43 10.09 14.26
C VAL A 85 -3.81 9.52 13.95
N LEU A 86 -3.86 8.40 13.24
CA LEU A 86 -5.13 7.75 12.89
C LEU A 86 -5.83 7.16 14.11
N LYS A 87 -5.08 6.58 15.07
CA LYS A 87 -5.65 6.14 16.35
C LYS A 87 -6.16 7.31 17.19
N GLU A 88 -5.42 8.42 17.25
CA GLU A 88 -5.85 9.65 17.94
C GLU A 88 -7.15 10.23 17.32
N LEU A 89 -7.44 9.94 16.06
CA LEU A 89 -8.67 10.29 15.35
C LEU A 89 -9.79 9.24 15.45
N GLY A 90 -9.56 8.08 16.09
CA GLY A 90 -10.53 6.98 16.22
C GLY A 90 -10.62 6.04 15.02
N TYR A 91 -9.60 6.02 14.16
CA TYR A 91 -9.51 5.18 12.96
C TYR A 91 -8.59 3.96 13.17
N ASP A 92 -8.79 3.24 14.27
CA ASP A 92 -7.96 2.12 14.72
C ASP A 92 -7.82 0.98 13.70
N GLU A 93 -8.91 0.64 13.00
CA GLU A 93 -8.92 -0.43 12.00
C GLU A 93 -7.97 -0.13 10.84
N ILE A 94 -8.00 1.11 10.34
CA ILE A 94 -7.09 1.58 9.30
C ILE A 94 -5.66 1.63 9.82
N ALA A 95 -5.46 2.15 11.03
CA ALA A 95 -4.15 2.23 11.64
C ALA A 95 -3.51 0.84 11.76
N GLY A 96 -4.31 -0.21 12.04
CA GLY A 96 -3.86 -1.60 12.04
C GLY A 96 -3.35 -2.10 10.68
N ILE A 97 -4.01 -1.72 9.58
CA ILE A 97 -3.58 -2.08 8.22
C ILE A 97 -2.29 -1.33 7.87
N ILE A 98 -2.28 -0.02 8.09
CA ILE A 98 -1.14 0.86 7.79
C ILE A 98 0.09 0.48 8.62
N ALA A 99 -0.06 -0.02 9.85
CA ALA A 99 1.08 -0.45 10.66
C ALA A 99 1.98 -1.51 9.97
N ARG A 100 1.46 -2.20 8.94
CA ARG A 100 2.12 -3.33 8.27
C ARG A 100 2.62 -3.01 6.85
N HIS A 101 2.42 -1.79 6.36
CA HIS A 101 2.64 -1.50 4.92
C HIS A 101 4.08 -1.11 4.56
N SER A 102 4.90 -0.69 5.53
CA SER A 102 6.27 -0.27 5.28
C SER A 102 7.13 -1.44 4.80
N LEU A 103 8.12 -1.17 3.94
CA LEU A 103 8.86 -2.23 3.23
C LEU A 103 9.43 -3.31 4.17
N HIS A 104 10.11 -2.89 5.24
CA HIS A 104 10.71 -3.79 6.24
C HIS A 104 9.72 -4.74 6.92
N CYS A 105 8.42 -4.43 6.95
CA CYS A 105 7.41 -5.25 7.61
C CYS A 105 7.35 -6.66 7.02
N ILE A 106 7.65 -6.82 5.73
CA ILE A 106 7.67 -8.15 5.09
C ILE A 106 8.77 -9.08 5.60
N LEU A 107 9.79 -8.54 6.28
CA LEU A 107 10.90 -9.32 6.85
C LEU A 107 10.59 -9.87 8.25
N ASP A 108 9.59 -9.32 8.95
CA ASP A 108 9.25 -9.70 10.32
C ASP A 108 7.87 -10.38 10.36
N PRO A 109 7.80 -11.68 10.69
CA PRO A 109 6.54 -12.42 10.79
C PRO A 109 5.50 -11.80 11.73
N LYS A 110 5.89 -10.97 12.70
CA LYS A 110 4.96 -10.34 13.65
C LYS A 110 4.20 -9.15 13.07
N ILE A 111 4.77 -8.51 12.06
CA ILE A 111 4.24 -7.28 11.47
C ILE A 111 4.07 -7.38 9.95
N THR A 112 4.32 -8.55 9.36
CA THR A 112 4.08 -8.82 7.94
C THR A 112 2.60 -8.65 7.57
N PRO A 113 2.25 -8.22 6.35
CA PRO A 113 0.87 -8.11 5.91
C PRO A 113 0.15 -9.48 5.85
N GLU A 114 -0.84 -9.68 6.72
CA GLU A 114 -1.58 -10.94 6.80
C GLU A 114 -2.98 -10.86 6.15
N SER A 115 -3.73 -9.78 6.41
CA SER A 115 -5.07 -9.59 5.83
C SER A 115 -4.99 -9.27 4.34
N TRP A 116 -6.07 -9.51 3.60
CA TRP A 116 -6.13 -9.15 2.18
C TRP A 116 -5.94 -7.66 1.97
N GLU A 117 -6.55 -6.81 2.80
CA GLU A 117 -6.40 -5.36 2.72
C GLU A 117 -4.96 -4.93 2.96
N ALA A 118 -4.28 -5.52 3.96
CA ALA A 118 -2.88 -5.21 4.25
C ALA A 118 -1.95 -5.68 3.11
N LYS A 119 -2.17 -6.88 2.57
CA LYS A 119 -1.42 -7.43 1.44
C LYS A 119 -1.59 -6.57 0.18
N ILE A 120 -2.83 -6.19 -0.13
CA ILE A 120 -3.15 -5.35 -1.30
C ILE A 120 -2.53 -3.97 -1.13
N LEU A 121 -2.70 -3.32 0.03
CA LEU A 121 -2.07 -2.01 0.30
C LEU A 121 -0.55 -2.09 0.14
N PHE A 122 0.07 -3.08 0.80
CA PHE A 122 1.52 -3.25 0.76
C PHE A 122 1.99 -3.37 -0.68
N LEU A 123 1.41 -4.28 -1.47
CA LEU A 123 1.85 -4.52 -2.84
C LEU A 123 1.58 -3.30 -3.73
N ALA A 124 0.38 -2.71 -3.64
CA ALA A 124 0.00 -1.57 -4.46
C ALA A 124 0.94 -0.37 -4.27
N ASP A 125 1.35 -0.09 -3.03
CA ASP A 125 2.39 0.91 -2.73
C ASP A 125 3.74 0.54 -3.38
N LYS A 126 4.20 -0.71 -3.22
CA LYS A 126 5.47 -1.17 -3.83
C LYS A 126 5.43 -1.33 -5.36
N MET A 127 4.26 -1.20 -5.97
CA MET A 127 4.10 -1.13 -7.43
C MET A 127 3.99 0.30 -7.95
N THR A 128 3.92 1.31 -7.07
CA THR A 128 3.52 2.67 -7.44
C THR A 128 4.56 3.70 -7.00
N LYS A 129 4.87 4.67 -7.88
CA LYS A 129 5.63 5.88 -7.51
C LYS A 129 4.74 7.10 -7.60
N TYR A 130 4.44 7.54 -8.82
CA TYR A 130 3.39 8.52 -9.14
C TYR A 130 2.33 7.92 -10.07
N GLU A 131 2.70 6.82 -10.72
CA GLU A 131 1.91 5.98 -11.60
C GLU A 131 2.19 4.52 -11.20
N VAL A 132 1.36 3.59 -11.68
CA VAL A 132 1.57 2.15 -11.49
C VAL A 132 2.67 1.70 -12.44
N ILE A 133 3.76 1.17 -11.89
CA ILE A 133 4.98 0.81 -12.62
C ILE A 133 5.41 -0.64 -12.39
N GLY A 134 4.74 -1.35 -11.49
CA GLY A 134 5.07 -2.72 -11.10
C GLY A 134 6.26 -2.82 -10.13
N VAL A 135 6.40 -3.97 -9.47
CA VAL A 135 7.42 -4.21 -8.45
C VAL A 135 8.83 -4.07 -9.03
N ASP A 136 9.09 -4.67 -10.19
CA ASP A 136 10.43 -4.73 -10.78
C ASP A 136 10.95 -3.32 -11.13
N ARG A 137 10.11 -2.50 -11.77
CA ARG A 137 10.48 -1.12 -12.10
C ARG A 137 10.61 -0.29 -10.83
N ARG A 138 9.75 -0.48 -9.82
CA ARG A 138 9.83 0.26 -8.55
C ARG A 138 11.14 -0.02 -7.80
N PHE A 139 11.51 -1.29 -7.66
CA PHE A 139 12.77 -1.67 -7.01
C PHE A 139 13.99 -1.23 -7.82
N LYS A 140 13.94 -1.28 -9.15
CA LYS A 140 15.00 -0.74 -10.01
C LYS A 140 15.22 0.77 -9.80
N LEU A 141 14.17 1.54 -9.49
CA LEU A 141 14.32 2.95 -9.12
C LEU A 141 15.01 3.09 -7.76
N TRP A 142 14.62 2.32 -6.74
CA TRP A 142 15.29 2.37 -5.43
C TRP A 142 16.76 1.96 -5.49
N TYR A 143 17.12 0.94 -6.27
CA TYR A 143 18.53 0.55 -6.44
C TYR A 143 19.41 1.61 -7.12
N ARG A 144 18.80 2.59 -7.81
CA ARG A 144 19.52 3.71 -8.44
C ARG A 144 19.67 4.90 -7.50
N GLU A 145 18.99 4.91 -6.36
CA GLU A 145 19.13 5.96 -5.35
C GLU A 145 20.45 5.77 -4.59
N ASN A 146 21.05 6.88 -4.16
CA ASN A 146 22.26 6.85 -3.33
C ASN A 146 21.90 6.52 -1.88
N LEU A 147 21.64 5.24 -1.61
CA LEU A 147 21.17 4.75 -0.31
C LEU A 147 22.33 4.26 0.57
N PRO A 148 22.22 4.39 1.91
CA PRO A 148 23.16 3.76 2.84
C PRO A 148 23.24 2.24 2.65
N PRO A 149 24.40 1.59 2.90
CA PRO A 149 24.56 0.13 2.71
C PRO A 149 23.52 -0.73 3.42
N ALA A 150 23.10 -0.34 4.63
CA ALA A 150 22.06 -1.04 5.37
C ALA A 150 20.69 -1.02 4.65
N ALA A 151 20.31 0.12 4.06
CA ALA A 151 19.07 0.24 3.30
C ALA A 151 19.13 -0.57 1.99
N VAL A 152 20.30 -0.64 1.35
CA VAL A 152 20.51 -1.51 0.17
C VAL A 152 20.38 -2.99 0.55
N ALA A 153 20.92 -3.40 1.70
CA ALA A 153 20.77 -4.77 2.20
C ALA A 153 19.31 -5.11 2.51
N GLU A 154 18.57 -4.20 3.16
CA GLU A 154 17.14 -4.36 3.44
C GLU A 154 16.33 -4.50 2.14
N LEU A 155 16.57 -3.63 1.15
CA LEU A 155 15.92 -3.70 -0.17
C LEU A 155 16.16 -5.05 -0.85
N LYS A 156 17.40 -5.54 -0.84
CA LYS A 156 17.77 -6.84 -1.42
C LYS A 156 17.06 -7.99 -0.72
N ALA A 157 16.95 -7.94 0.61
CA ALA A 157 16.26 -8.96 1.40
C ALA A 157 14.74 -8.94 1.16
N CYS A 158 14.14 -7.75 1.02
CA CYS A 158 12.70 -7.60 0.81
C CYS A 158 12.25 -8.05 -0.58
N TYR A 159 13.03 -7.75 -1.63
CA TYR A 159 12.65 -7.98 -3.03
C TYR A 159 12.07 -9.38 -3.31
N PRO A 160 12.73 -10.51 -2.99
CA PRO A 160 12.17 -11.84 -3.26
C PRO A 160 10.86 -12.11 -2.51
N LEU A 161 10.69 -11.56 -1.31
CA LEU A 161 9.45 -11.70 -0.53
C LEU A 161 8.32 -10.87 -1.14
N VAL A 162 8.62 -9.65 -1.62
CA VAL A 162 7.62 -8.83 -2.33
C VAL A 162 7.18 -9.51 -3.63
N LYS A 163 8.11 -10.14 -4.37
CA LYS A 163 7.78 -10.93 -5.57
C LYS A 163 6.93 -12.17 -5.23
N THR A 164 7.17 -12.80 -4.10
CA THR A 164 6.32 -13.92 -3.62
C THR A 164 4.90 -13.44 -3.34
N LEU A 165 4.75 -12.30 -2.65
CA LEU A 165 3.45 -11.68 -2.38
C LEU A 165 2.74 -11.24 -3.67
N GLU A 166 3.49 -10.68 -4.64
CA GLU A 166 2.95 -10.33 -5.96
C GLU A 166 2.38 -11.55 -6.66
N GLN A 167 3.13 -12.66 -6.70
CA GLN A 167 2.66 -13.92 -7.30
C GLN A 167 1.44 -14.50 -6.58
N GLU A 168 1.41 -14.45 -5.25
CA GLU A 168 0.26 -14.86 -4.44
C GLU A 168 -1.00 -14.08 -4.85
N LEU A 169 -0.90 -12.73 -4.84
CA LEU A 169 -2.01 -11.85 -5.17
C LEU A 169 -2.47 -12.02 -6.61
N PHE A 170 -1.56 -12.12 -7.58
CA PHE A 170 -1.90 -12.27 -8.99
C PHE A 170 -2.54 -13.63 -9.29
N THR A 171 -2.04 -14.70 -8.66
CA THR A 171 -2.63 -16.06 -8.80
C THR A 171 -4.04 -16.12 -8.20
N ALA A 172 -4.24 -15.48 -7.06
CA ALA A 172 -5.55 -15.37 -6.41
C ALA A 172 -6.52 -14.53 -7.25
N ALA A 173 -6.05 -13.41 -7.79
CA ALA A 173 -6.80 -12.48 -8.62
C ALA A 173 -6.98 -12.95 -10.08
N GLY A 174 -6.30 -14.03 -10.49
CA GLY A 174 -6.38 -14.57 -11.85
C GLY A 174 -5.94 -13.57 -12.91
N ILE A 175 -4.92 -12.78 -12.59
CA ILE A 175 -4.34 -11.76 -13.47
C ILE A 175 -2.84 -11.96 -13.62
N THR A 176 -2.27 -11.21 -14.55
CA THR A 176 -0.85 -11.13 -14.84
C THR A 176 -0.38 -9.68 -14.80
N VAL A 177 0.93 -9.46 -14.90
CA VAL A 177 1.48 -8.10 -15.06
C VAL A 177 0.93 -7.40 -16.32
N PHE A 178 0.64 -8.15 -17.38
CA PHE A 178 0.07 -7.60 -18.60
C PHE A 178 -1.32 -6.97 -18.38
N ASP A 179 -2.15 -7.58 -17.54
CA ASP A 179 -3.47 -7.02 -17.20
C ASP A 179 -3.35 -5.68 -16.46
N ILE A 180 -2.33 -5.55 -15.60
CA ILE A 180 -2.00 -4.29 -14.92
C ILE A 180 -1.51 -3.26 -15.93
N GLU A 181 -0.60 -3.63 -16.82
CA GLU A 181 -0.09 -2.72 -17.85
C GLU A 181 -1.22 -2.21 -18.75
N GLN A 182 -2.13 -3.07 -19.20
CA GLN A 182 -3.28 -2.67 -20.02
C GLN A 182 -4.22 -1.70 -19.29
N GLU A 183 -4.55 -2.00 -18.03
CA GLU A 183 -5.45 -1.15 -17.22
C GLU A 183 -4.84 0.25 -16.96
N PHE A 184 -3.52 0.32 -16.75
CA PHE A 184 -2.84 1.54 -16.31
C PHE A 184 -2.03 2.26 -17.40
N ALA A 185 -1.96 1.74 -18.64
CA ALA A 185 -1.25 2.32 -19.77
C ALA A 185 -1.78 3.71 -20.24
N ASN A 186 -3.04 4.05 -19.92
CA ASN A 186 -3.72 5.21 -20.51
C ASN A 186 -3.81 6.45 -19.59
N ASN A 187 -2.92 6.59 -18.60
CA ASN A 187 -2.88 7.79 -17.74
C ASN A 187 -1.77 8.78 -18.09
N HIS A 188 -1.32 8.80 -19.35
CA HIS A 188 -0.32 9.74 -19.88
C HIS A 188 -0.95 10.78 -20.79
#